data_AF-G4XJZ6-F1
#
_entry.id   AF-G4XJZ6-F1
#
_cell.length_a   1.000
_cell.length_b   1.000
_cell.length_c   1.000
_cell.angle_alpha   90.00
_cell.angle_beta   90.00
_cell.angle_gamma   90.00
#
_symmetry.space_group_name_H-M   'P 1'
#
loop_
_entity.id
_entity.type
_entity.pdbx_description
1 polymer ?
#
loop_
_entity_poly.entity_id
_entity_poly.type
_entity_poly.pdbx_seq_one_letter_code
_entity_poly.pdbx_strand_id
1 'polypeptide(L)'
;DQRNNGYVVGSKVRFPVSSTLPKLDDNSYYKYYQFKDTLDNRLKQVTATDVTLGGTRLDEGTDYTLGIAGQTVTVTFNQNGLSKLKGNPGQKLQAVFEGVVSEAGDGSINNTAQLISDTTYAEQPPAPETPPANPDNPPTTEQVTSKWGDLTIKKVDGNDRSGDKDGLKGAEFQIYKAKDAYADTCSPEADGQPLTINGESTFTTGEGGTINFKALFVSDSVQDTGRDNR
;
A
#
# COMPACT_ATOMS: atom_id res chain seq x y z
N ASP A 1 -6.71 -5.63 -2.03
CA ASP A 1 -6.10 -6.84 -1.45
C ASP A 1 -4.98 -7.32 -2.37
N GLN A 2 -3.92 -7.92 -1.82
CA GLN A 2 -2.76 -8.42 -2.57
C GLN A 2 -3.12 -9.53 -3.56
N ARG A 3 -4.22 -10.23 -3.33
CA ARG A 3 -4.84 -11.11 -4.33
C ARG A 3 -4.98 -10.47 -5.71
N ASN A 4 -5.30 -9.18 -5.74
CA ASN A 4 -5.53 -8.43 -6.98
C ASN A 4 -4.34 -7.52 -7.38
N ASN A 5 -3.34 -7.36 -6.50
CA ASN A 5 -2.22 -6.44 -6.72
C ASN A 5 -0.87 -7.16 -6.91
N GLY A 6 -0.84 -8.48 -6.70
CA GLY A 6 0.34 -9.33 -6.82
C GLY A 6 0.98 -9.69 -5.48
N TYR A 7 1.72 -10.80 -5.49
CA TYR A 7 2.35 -11.41 -4.31
C TYR A 7 3.87 -11.32 -4.31
N VAL A 8 4.45 -10.58 -5.26
CA VAL A 8 5.90 -10.57 -5.50
C VAL A 8 6.44 -9.15 -5.50
N VAL A 9 7.76 -8.99 -5.46
CA VAL A 9 8.42 -7.70 -5.71
C VAL A 9 7.87 -7.04 -6.98
N GLY A 10 7.67 -5.72 -6.95
CA GLY A 10 7.02 -4.97 -8.03
C GLY A 10 5.49 -4.93 -7.93
N SER A 11 4.88 -5.68 -7.01
CA SER A 11 3.44 -5.58 -6.71
C SER A 11 3.12 -4.30 -5.95
N LYS A 12 1.90 -3.77 -6.15
CA LYS A 12 1.41 -2.64 -5.36
C LYS A 12 0.92 -3.10 -3.99
N VAL A 13 1.15 -2.31 -2.96
CA VAL A 13 0.43 -2.38 -1.69
C VAL A 13 -0.48 -1.15 -1.61
N ARG A 14 -1.73 -1.35 -1.20
CA ARG A 14 -2.77 -0.32 -1.19
C ARG A 14 -3.37 -0.18 0.21
N PHE A 15 -3.45 1.04 0.71
CA PHE A 15 -3.94 1.43 2.03
C PHE A 15 -5.14 2.38 1.88
N PRO A 16 -6.37 1.84 1.83
CA PRO A 16 -7.57 2.67 1.91
C PRO A 16 -7.64 3.36 3.27
N VAL A 17 -7.64 4.68 3.28
CA VAL A 17 -7.91 5.51 4.46
C VAL A 17 -9.28 6.16 4.30
N SER A 18 -9.98 6.38 5.41
CA SER A 18 -11.24 7.10 5.37
C SER A 18 -11.54 7.86 6.64
N SER A 19 -12.37 8.90 6.48
CA SER A 19 -12.95 9.66 7.57
C SER A 19 -14.44 9.91 7.32
N THR A 20 -15.25 9.82 8.37
CA THR A 20 -16.67 10.18 8.31
C THR A 20 -16.81 11.67 8.58
N LEU A 21 -17.49 12.39 7.68
CA LEU A 21 -17.59 13.84 7.78
C LEU A 21 -18.51 14.26 8.95
N PRO A 22 -18.05 15.15 9.85
CA PRO A 22 -18.92 15.69 10.89
C PRO A 22 -19.96 16.63 10.27
N LYS A 23 -21.10 16.78 10.95
CA LYS A 23 -22.03 17.87 10.66
C LYS A 23 -21.45 19.16 11.24
N LEU A 24 -21.09 20.11 10.38
CA LEU A 24 -20.69 21.44 10.80
C LEU A 24 -21.92 22.33 11.01
N ASP A 25 -21.81 23.29 11.92
CA ASP A 25 -22.78 24.37 12.06
C ASP A 25 -22.88 25.19 10.76
N ASP A 26 -24.03 25.83 10.53
CA ASP A 26 -24.32 26.51 9.26
C ASP A 26 -23.22 27.50 8.88
N ASN A 27 -22.77 28.32 9.84
CA ASN A 27 -21.72 29.33 9.65
C ASN A 27 -20.29 28.83 9.92
N SER A 28 -20.10 27.53 10.13
CA SER A 28 -18.77 26.91 10.29
C SER A 28 -18.30 26.31 8.97
N TYR A 29 -17.09 26.65 8.54
CA TYR A 29 -16.50 26.21 7.27
C TYR A 29 -15.12 25.59 7.51
N TYR A 30 -14.75 24.60 6.70
CA TYR A 30 -13.38 24.08 6.70
C TYR A 30 -12.40 25.16 6.25
N LYS A 31 -11.35 25.39 7.03
CA LYS A 31 -10.15 26.12 6.57
C LYS A 31 -9.34 25.24 5.62
N TYR A 32 -9.21 23.97 5.99
CA TYR A 32 -8.55 22.94 5.23
C TYR A 32 -9.06 21.56 5.65
N TYR A 33 -8.86 20.59 4.75
CA TYR A 33 -9.07 19.17 4.98
C TYR A 33 -8.04 18.41 4.15
N GLN A 34 -7.27 17.53 4.77
CA GLN A 34 -6.17 16.82 4.12
C GLN A 34 -5.97 15.44 4.72
N PHE A 35 -5.87 14.42 3.86
CA PHE A 35 -5.23 13.16 4.24
C PHE A 35 -3.73 13.25 3.99
N LYS A 36 -2.93 12.81 4.94
CA LYS A 36 -1.46 12.75 4.85
C LYS A 36 -1.00 11.36 5.26
N ASP A 37 -0.14 10.76 4.45
CA ASP A 37 0.44 9.45 4.74
C ASP A 37 1.92 9.48 4.37
N THR A 38 2.78 8.90 5.21
CA THR A 38 4.21 8.74 4.91
C THR A 38 4.52 7.27 4.78
N LEU A 39 4.62 6.82 3.53
CA LEU A 39 4.72 5.41 3.20
C LEU A 39 6.13 4.88 3.49
N ASP A 40 6.21 3.59 3.82
CA ASP A 40 7.49 2.91 4.07
C ASP A 40 8.48 3.07 2.90
N ASN A 41 9.78 3.28 3.18
CA ASN A 41 10.82 3.47 2.16
C ASN A 41 10.95 2.31 1.17
N ARG A 42 10.47 1.11 1.50
CA ARG A 42 10.42 -0.06 0.61
C ARG A 42 9.28 0.01 -0.39
N LEU A 43 8.40 1.00 -0.28
CA LEU A 43 7.37 1.31 -1.27
C LEU A 43 7.88 2.42 -2.19
N LYS A 44 8.00 2.13 -3.48
CA LYS A 44 8.40 3.07 -4.53
C LYS A 44 7.16 3.57 -5.28
N GLN A 45 7.32 4.64 -6.05
CA GLN A 45 6.23 5.22 -6.85
C GLN A 45 4.98 5.51 -5.99
N VAL A 46 5.21 6.06 -4.79
CA VAL A 46 4.16 6.31 -3.82
C VAL A 46 3.17 7.35 -4.37
N THR A 47 1.88 7.12 -4.17
CA THR A 47 0.82 8.01 -4.62
C THR A 47 -0.48 7.77 -3.86
N ALA A 48 -1.54 8.50 -4.20
CA ALA A 48 -2.90 8.25 -3.74
C ALA A 48 -3.87 8.17 -4.93
N THR A 49 -4.85 7.29 -4.83
CA THR A 49 -5.85 6.99 -5.86
C THR A 49 -7.24 6.87 -5.23
N ASP A 50 -8.27 6.65 -6.06
CA ASP A 50 -9.64 6.33 -5.62
C ASP A 50 -10.19 7.26 -4.54
N VAL A 51 -10.01 8.57 -4.75
CA VAL A 51 -10.56 9.60 -3.87
C VAL A 51 -12.08 9.69 -4.09
N THR A 52 -12.86 9.37 -3.06
CA THR A 52 -14.33 9.28 -3.16
C THR A 52 -15.03 9.89 -1.94
N LEU A 53 -16.21 10.46 -2.16
CA LEU A 53 -17.13 10.96 -1.14
C LEU A 53 -18.46 10.22 -1.26
N GLY A 54 -18.83 9.44 -0.23
CA GLY A 54 -20.03 8.61 -0.28
C GLY A 54 -20.05 7.61 -1.43
N GLY A 55 -18.87 7.18 -1.90
CA GLY A 55 -18.69 6.33 -3.08
C GLY A 55 -18.66 7.08 -4.42
N THR A 56 -18.95 8.39 -4.44
CA THR A 56 -18.83 9.22 -5.64
C THR A 56 -17.39 9.67 -5.83
N ARG A 57 -16.83 9.47 -7.03
CA ARG A 57 -15.46 9.90 -7.37
C ARG A 57 -15.33 11.42 -7.28
N LEU A 58 -14.22 11.88 -6.71
CA LEU A 58 -13.76 13.26 -6.75
C LEU A 58 -12.60 13.38 -7.74
N ASP A 59 -12.48 14.54 -8.38
CA ASP A 59 -11.49 14.76 -9.43
C ASP A 59 -10.31 15.60 -8.96
N GLU A 60 -9.09 15.14 -9.25
CA GLU A 60 -7.87 15.90 -9.00
C GLU A 60 -7.85 17.19 -9.84
N GLY A 61 -7.32 18.27 -9.27
CA GLY A 61 -7.35 19.63 -9.83
C GLY A 61 -8.68 20.35 -9.62
N THR A 62 -9.81 19.61 -9.63
CA THR A 62 -11.15 20.19 -9.45
C THR A 62 -11.60 20.20 -7.99
N ASP A 63 -11.39 19.11 -7.26
CA ASP A 63 -11.84 18.95 -5.87
C ASP A 63 -10.69 18.88 -4.87
N TYR A 64 -9.55 18.35 -5.29
CA TYR A 64 -8.36 18.20 -4.46
C TYR A 64 -7.09 18.26 -5.32
N THR A 65 -5.94 18.35 -4.67
CA THR A 65 -4.62 18.22 -5.30
C THR A 65 -3.83 17.12 -4.61
N LEU A 66 -3.04 16.37 -5.38
CA LEU A 66 -2.04 15.46 -4.82
C LEU A 66 -0.71 16.19 -4.60
N GLY A 67 -0.10 15.94 -3.46
CA GLY A 67 1.25 16.38 -3.13
C GLY A 67 2.12 15.18 -2.78
N ILE A 68 3.35 15.15 -3.31
CA ILE A 68 4.33 14.10 -3.01
C ILE A 68 5.65 14.79 -2.64
N ALA A 69 6.14 14.54 -1.43
CA ALA A 69 7.42 15.02 -0.93
C ALA A 69 8.19 13.85 -0.29
N GLY A 70 9.15 13.29 -1.02
CA GLY A 70 9.80 12.04 -0.61
C GLY A 70 8.78 10.90 -0.55
N GLN A 71 8.63 10.29 0.62
CA GLN A 71 7.64 9.23 0.87
C GLN A 71 6.29 9.76 1.39
N THR A 72 6.19 11.05 1.67
CA THR A 72 4.96 11.64 2.18
C THR A 72 4.05 12.01 1.01
N VAL A 73 2.85 11.42 1.00
CA VAL A 73 1.79 11.69 0.05
C VAL A 73 0.65 12.42 0.76
N THR A 74 0.07 13.40 0.07
CA THR A 74 -1.03 14.21 0.61
C THR A 74 -2.17 14.35 -0.39
N VAL A 75 -3.41 14.22 0.10
CA VAL A 75 -4.64 14.54 -0.63
C VAL A 75 -5.25 15.78 0.03
N THR A 76 -5.07 16.95 -0.58
CA THR A 76 -5.51 18.24 0.01
C THR A 76 -6.70 18.79 -0.76
N PHE A 77 -7.82 19.01 -0.08
CA PHE A 77 -9.06 19.49 -0.71
C PHE A 77 -8.99 21.00 -0.97
N ASN A 78 -9.36 21.40 -2.18
CA ASN A 78 -9.45 22.81 -2.56
C ASN A 78 -10.83 23.40 -2.21
N GLN A 79 -11.10 24.65 -2.56
CA GLN A 79 -12.37 25.32 -2.24
C GLN A 79 -13.61 24.50 -2.65
N ASN A 80 -13.62 23.96 -3.87
CA ASN A 80 -14.75 23.17 -4.36
C ASN A 80 -14.90 21.87 -3.58
N GLY A 81 -13.78 21.19 -3.31
CA GLY A 81 -13.74 20.00 -2.48
C GLY A 81 -14.29 20.27 -1.08
N LEU A 82 -13.80 21.31 -0.39
CA LEU A 82 -14.25 21.67 0.95
C LEU A 82 -15.76 22.00 1.00
N SER A 83 -16.28 22.68 -0.03
CA SER A 83 -17.73 22.90 -0.17
C SER A 83 -18.51 21.59 -0.33
N LYS A 84 -18.02 20.64 -1.14
CA LYS A 84 -18.61 19.30 -1.26
C LYS A 84 -18.58 18.54 0.07
N LEU A 85 -17.47 18.61 0.81
CA LEU A 85 -17.36 17.96 2.13
C LEU A 85 -18.42 18.52 3.10
N LYS A 86 -18.49 19.86 3.27
CA LYS A 86 -19.49 20.48 4.17
C LYS A 86 -20.92 20.12 3.78
N GLY A 87 -21.21 20.00 2.47
CA GLY A 87 -22.53 19.65 1.95
C GLY A 87 -22.95 18.20 2.15
N ASN A 88 -22.06 17.31 2.59
CA ASN A 88 -22.33 15.87 2.70
C ASN A 88 -21.98 15.30 4.10
N PRO A 89 -22.54 15.86 5.18
CA PRO A 89 -22.26 15.37 6.53
C PRO A 89 -22.70 13.92 6.70
N GLY A 90 -21.96 13.16 7.50
CA GLY A 90 -22.19 11.74 7.74
C GLY A 90 -21.71 10.81 6.61
N GLN A 91 -21.34 11.34 5.45
CA GLN A 91 -20.75 10.52 4.38
C GLN A 91 -19.28 10.20 4.66
N LYS A 92 -18.85 9.06 4.12
CA LYS A 92 -17.46 8.59 4.17
C LYS A 92 -16.65 9.25 3.06
N LEU A 93 -15.63 10.01 3.43
CA LEU A 93 -14.56 10.44 2.54
C LEU A 93 -13.45 9.39 2.57
N GLN A 94 -12.97 8.97 1.41
CA GLN A 94 -11.94 7.94 1.28
C GLN A 94 -10.86 8.38 0.28
N ALA A 95 -9.63 7.96 0.52
CA ALA A 95 -8.54 7.92 -0.46
C ALA A 95 -7.78 6.60 -0.29
N VAL A 96 -7.10 6.14 -1.34
CA VAL A 96 -6.26 4.92 -1.29
C VAL A 96 -4.82 5.32 -1.53
N PHE A 97 -4.02 5.36 -0.47
CA PHE A 97 -2.57 5.50 -0.59
C PHE A 97 -1.98 4.20 -1.11
N GLU A 98 -0.99 4.27 -2.00
CA GLU A 98 -0.37 3.07 -2.56
C GLU A 98 1.09 3.29 -2.93
N GLY A 99 1.83 2.18 -3.01
CA GLY A 99 3.19 2.16 -3.51
C GLY A 99 3.61 0.76 -3.95
N VAL A 100 4.73 0.66 -4.64
CA VAL A 100 5.26 -0.55 -5.27
C VAL A 100 6.36 -1.16 -4.40
N VAL A 101 6.21 -2.41 -3.99
CA VAL A 101 7.17 -3.10 -3.11
C VAL A 101 8.50 -3.33 -3.83
N SER A 102 9.61 -2.85 -3.26
CA SER A 102 10.96 -3.09 -3.78
C SER A 102 11.71 -4.24 -3.12
N GLU A 103 11.44 -4.52 -1.84
CA GLU A 103 12.09 -5.59 -1.06
C GLU A 103 11.34 -5.85 0.26
N ALA A 104 11.57 -7.01 0.87
CA ALA A 104 10.95 -7.40 2.14
C ALA A 104 11.57 -6.66 3.34
N GLY A 105 12.89 -6.47 3.39
CA GLY A 105 13.58 -5.88 4.54
C GLY A 105 13.37 -6.69 5.82
N ASP A 106 12.89 -6.04 6.89
CA ASP A 106 12.50 -6.71 8.15
C ASP A 106 11.18 -7.53 8.06
N GLY A 107 10.62 -7.60 6.86
CA GLY A 107 9.40 -8.32 6.55
C GLY A 107 8.11 -7.66 7.04
N SER A 108 8.16 -6.45 7.58
CA SER A 108 6.99 -5.72 8.07
C SER A 108 6.90 -4.33 7.46
N ILE A 109 6.05 -4.17 6.44
CA ILE A 109 5.73 -2.86 5.85
C ILE A 109 4.54 -2.29 6.63
N ASN A 110 4.84 -1.35 7.51
CA ASN A 110 3.86 -0.70 8.38
C ASN A 110 3.31 0.58 7.73
N ASN A 111 2.06 0.93 8.04
CA ASN A 111 1.45 2.15 7.54
C ASN A 111 0.47 2.77 8.55
N THR A 112 0.50 4.09 8.67
CA THR A 112 -0.49 4.92 9.36
C THR A 112 -0.77 6.16 8.51
N ALA A 113 -1.98 6.68 8.59
CA ALA A 113 -2.37 7.91 7.92
C ALA A 113 -2.89 8.93 8.93
N GLN A 114 -2.79 10.21 8.58
CA GLN A 114 -3.23 11.34 9.39
C GLN A 114 -4.34 12.12 8.68
N LEU A 115 -5.28 12.62 9.46
CA LEU A 115 -6.24 13.62 9.02
C LEU A 115 -5.85 14.99 9.59
N ILE A 116 -5.62 15.96 8.71
CA ILE A 116 -5.30 17.33 9.06
C ILE A 116 -6.49 18.20 8.61
N SER A 117 -7.26 18.70 9.57
CA SER A 117 -8.44 19.50 9.29
C SER A 117 -8.69 20.53 10.38
N ASP A 118 -9.19 21.70 10.01
CA ASP A 118 -9.64 22.73 10.94
C ASP A 118 -10.83 23.49 10.34
N THR A 119 -11.62 24.13 11.20
CA THR A 119 -12.78 24.92 10.80
C THR A 119 -12.72 26.33 11.37
N THR A 120 -13.51 27.22 10.79
CA THR A 120 -13.70 28.58 11.28
C THR A 120 -15.14 29.02 11.14
N TYR A 121 -15.57 29.96 11.97
CA TYR A 121 -16.85 30.64 11.79
C TYR A 121 -16.69 31.86 10.90
N ALA A 122 -17.57 31.99 9.91
CA ALA A 122 -17.60 33.14 9.01
C ALA A 122 -19.02 33.35 8.46
N GLU A 123 -19.33 34.57 8.00
CA GLU A 123 -20.62 34.85 7.35
C GLU A 123 -20.71 34.24 5.94
N GLN A 124 -19.57 34.03 5.29
CA GLN A 124 -19.43 33.44 3.97
C GLN A 124 -18.26 32.43 3.96
N PRO A 125 -18.22 31.46 3.04
CA PRO A 125 -17.10 30.52 2.95
C PRO A 125 -15.76 31.27 2.79
N PRO A 126 -14.80 31.07 3.70
CA PRO A 126 -13.47 31.67 3.58
C PRO A 126 -12.68 30.99 2.46
N ALA A 127 -11.67 31.68 1.93
CA ALA A 127 -10.68 31.05 1.07
C ALA A 127 -9.92 29.95 1.84
N PRO A 128 -9.52 28.83 1.21
CA PRO A 128 -8.85 27.75 1.91
C PRO A 128 -7.46 28.19 2.39
N GLU A 129 -7.09 27.77 3.58
CA GLU A 129 -5.76 27.98 4.12
C GLU A 129 -4.85 26.78 3.77
N THR A 130 -3.53 27.02 3.70
CA THR A 130 -2.58 25.92 3.56
C THR A 130 -2.52 25.14 4.87
N PRO A 131 -2.73 23.81 4.86
CA PRO A 131 -2.60 23.00 6.07
C PRO A 131 -1.20 23.15 6.70
N PRO A 132 -1.08 23.13 8.03
CA PRO A 132 0.23 23.15 8.68
C PRO A 132 1.04 21.91 8.28
N ALA A 133 2.32 22.09 7.96
CA ALA A 133 3.19 20.97 7.59
C ALA A 133 3.38 19.96 8.74
N ASN A 134 3.45 20.48 9.97
CA ASN A 134 3.65 19.75 11.22
C ASN A 134 2.57 20.16 12.24
N PRO A 135 1.32 19.68 12.09
CA PRO A 135 0.30 19.90 13.11
C PRO A 135 0.69 19.18 14.41
N ASP A 136 0.28 19.75 15.54
CA ASP A 136 0.45 19.09 16.83
C ASP A 136 -0.60 17.96 16.98
N ASN A 137 -0.11 16.73 17.19
CA ASN A 137 -0.89 15.51 17.41
C ASN A 137 -2.20 15.37 16.57
N PRO A 138 -2.12 15.35 15.23
CA PRO A 138 -3.32 15.22 14.40
C PRO A 138 -3.98 13.83 14.62
N PRO A 139 -5.31 13.71 14.40
CA PRO A 139 -5.96 12.41 14.32
C PRO A 139 -5.19 11.47 13.40
N THR A 140 -4.77 10.33 13.93
CA THR A 140 -3.93 9.35 13.24
C THR A 140 -4.64 8.00 13.30
N THR A 141 -4.62 7.24 12.19
CA THR A 141 -5.21 5.90 12.14
C THR A 141 -4.44 4.93 13.01
N GLU A 142 -5.08 3.82 13.37
CA GLU A 142 -4.35 2.64 13.83
C GLU A 142 -3.34 2.18 12.78
N GLN A 143 -2.28 1.50 13.24
CA GLN A 143 -1.26 0.94 12.36
C GLN A 143 -1.76 -0.33 11.69
N VAL A 144 -1.55 -0.41 10.37
CA VAL A 144 -1.70 -1.65 9.60
C VAL A 144 -0.32 -2.16 9.16
N THR A 145 -0.21 -3.48 8.97
CA THR A 145 1.04 -4.13 8.58
C THR A 145 0.82 -5.07 7.41
N SER A 146 1.65 -4.96 6.37
CA SER A 146 1.79 -5.94 5.30
C SER A 146 3.09 -6.73 5.49
N LYS A 147 3.00 -8.06 5.52
CA LYS A 147 4.12 -8.96 5.80
C LYS A 147 4.71 -9.56 4.53
N TRP A 148 6.03 -9.53 4.43
CA TRP A 148 6.79 -9.98 3.26
C TRP A 148 8.01 -10.79 3.69
N GLY A 149 8.43 -11.76 2.88
CA GLY A 149 9.67 -12.51 3.05
C GLY A 149 10.49 -12.52 1.76
N ASP A 150 11.79 -12.77 1.86
CA ASP A 150 12.62 -13.05 0.68
C ASP A 150 12.78 -14.57 0.48
N LEU A 151 13.24 -14.95 -0.71
CA LEU A 151 13.55 -16.34 -1.03
C LEU A 151 14.83 -16.38 -1.86
N THR A 152 15.81 -17.17 -1.42
CA THR A 152 16.99 -17.50 -2.23
C THR A 152 16.99 -18.98 -2.57
N ILE A 153 17.03 -19.28 -3.86
CA ILE A 153 17.23 -20.64 -4.37
C ILE A 153 18.72 -20.80 -4.66
N LYS A 154 19.34 -21.89 -4.17
CA LYS A 154 20.70 -22.30 -4.56
C LYS A 154 20.64 -23.69 -5.19
N LYS A 155 20.97 -23.78 -6.47
CA LYS A 155 21.08 -25.03 -7.21
C LYS A 155 22.50 -25.57 -7.11
N VAL A 156 22.63 -26.80 -6.63
CA VAL A 156 23.90 -27.52 -6.51
C VAL A 156 23.80 -28.91 -7.14
N ASP A 157 24.94 -29.56 -7.35
CA ASP A 157 24.99 -30.99 -7.65
C ASP A 157 24.80 -31.81 -6.36
N GLY A 158 23.77 -32.64 -6.34
CA GLY A 158 23.50 -33.55 -5.22
C GLY A 158 24.63 -34.56 -4.99
N ASN A 159 25.36 -34.93 -6.05
CA ASN A 159 26.40 -35.96 -6.03
C ASN A 159 27.80 -35.42 -5.69
N ASP A 160 28.00 -34.11 -5.75
CA ASP A 160 29.24 -33.52 -5.27
C ASP A 160 29.37 -33.75 -3.76
N ARG A 161 30.51 -34.30 -3.34
CA ARG A 161 30.84 -34.60 -1.94
C ARG A 161 31.82 -33.60 -1.33
N SER A 162 32.25 -32.61 -2.09
CA SER A 162 33.01 -31.49 -1.57
C SER A 162 32.14 -30.65 -0.62
N GLY A 163 32.74 -30.05 0.41
CA GLY A 163 32.04 -29.21 1.38
C GLY A 163 31.51 -27.89 0.78
N ASP A 164 32.11 -27.45 -0.32
CA ASP A 164 31.80 -26.22 -1.03
C ASP A 164 31.21 -26.54 -2.40
N LYS A 165 30.01 -27.13 -2.43
CA LYS A 165 29.34 -27.47 -3.70
C LYS A 165 29.21 -26.23 -4.57
N ASP A 166 29.88 -26.26 -5.72
CA ASP A 166 29.76 -25.22 -6.73
C ASP A 166 28.30 -25.11 -7.20
N GLY A 167 27.85 -23.87 -7.36
CA GLY A 167 26.49 -23.62 -7.79
C GLY A 167 26.32 -23.85 -9.29
N LEU A 168 25.21 -24.48 -9.66
CA LEU A 168 24.87 -24.79 -11.05
C LEU A 168 24.05 -23.66 -11.67
N LYS A 169 24.69 -22.93 -12.60
CA LYS A 169 24.04 -21.94 -13.45
C LYS A 169 23.12 -22.60 -14.49
N GLY A 170 22.05 -21.92 -14.88
CA GLY A 170 21.19 -22.34 -16.00
C GLY A 170 20.00 -23.22 -15.62
N ALA A 171 19.76 -23.48 -14.34
CA ALA A 171 18.55 -24.18 -13.90
C ALA A 171 17.36 -23.21 -13.86
N GLU A 172 16.24 -23.61 -14.45
CA GLU A 172 15.04 -22.80 -14.54
C GLU A 172 14.03 -23.18 -13.46
N PHE A 173 13.40 -22.17 -12.87
CA PHE A 173 12.40 -22.29 -11.81
C PHE A 173 11.19 -21.41 -12.11
N GLN A 174 10.03 -21.84 -11.62
CA GLN A 174 8.80 -21.05 -11.58
C GLN A 174 8.29 -21.05 -10.13
N ILE A 175 7.68 -19.95 -9.70
CA ILE A 175 7.09 -19.81 -8.37
C ILE A 175 5.57 -19.79 -8.51
N TYR A 176 4.87 -20.49 -7.62
CA TYR A 176 3.41 -20.58 -7.62
C TYR A 176 2.87 -20.25 -6.23
N LYS A 177 1.60 -19.84 -6.17
CA LYS A 177 0.83 -19.82 -4.92
C LYS A 177 0.60 -21.27 -4.49
N ALA A 178 0.81 -21.58 -3.22
CA ALA A 178 0.43 -22.88 -2.68
C ALA A 178 -1.10 -22.96 -2.56
N LYS A 179 -1.67 -24.14 -2.83
CA LYS A 179 -3.12 -24.36 -2.73
C LYS A 179 -3.64 -24.22 -1.31
N ASP A 180 -2.84 -24.65 -0.32
CA ASP A 180 -3.07 -24.37 1.10
C ASP A 180 -1.93 -23.49 1.64
N ALA A 181 -2.08 -22.18 1.44
CA ALA A 181 -1.03 -21.19 1.70
C ALA A 181 -0.66 -21.03 3.18
N TYR A 182 -1.51 -21.49 4.11
CA TYR A 182 -1.33 -21.33 5.55
C TYR A 182 -1.39 -22.66 6.32
N ALA A 183 -1.14 -23.78 5.61
CA ALA A 183 -0.97 -25.08 6.23
C ALA A 183 0.20 -25.09 7.21
N ASP A 184 0.06 -25.79 8.33
CA ASP A 184 1.15 -25.98 9.30
C ASP A 184 2.35 -26.73 8.68
N THR A 185 2.13 -27.48 7.60
CA THR A 185 3.17 -28.10 6.78
C THR A 185 2.88 -27.83 5.31
N CYS A 186 3.84 -27.21 4.61
CA CYS A 186 3.72 -26.90 3.19
C CYS A 186 3.55 -28.17 2.34
N SER A 187 2.68 -28.11 1.34
CA SER A 187 2.44 -29.20 0.38
C SER A 187 2.96 -28.81 -1.02
N PRO A 188 3.19 -29.78 -1.92
CA PRO A 188 3.62 -29.49 -3.29
C PRO A 188 2.49 -29.01 -4.20
N GLU A 189 1.24 -28.93 -3.71
CA GLU A 189 0.09 -28.54 -4.52
C GLU A 189 0.09 -27.04 -4.77
N ALA A 190 0.15 -26.65 -6.05
CA ALA A 190 0.05 -25.28 -6.49
C ALA A 190 -1.40 -24.88 -6.83
N ASP A 191 -1.69 -23.60 -6.72
CA ASP A 191 -2.93 -22.97 -7.18
C ASP A 191 -2.60 -21.92 -8.26
N GLY A 192 -3.37 -21.94 -9.34
CA GLY A 192 -3.27 -20.96 -10.43
C GLY A 192 -2.01 -21.08 -11.31
N GLN A 193 -1.61 -19.93 -11.85
CA GLN A 193 -0.50 -19.77 -12.80
C GLN A 193 0.79 -19.35 -12.09
N PRO A 194 1.97 -19.49 -12.74
CA PRO A 194 3.21 -18.96 -12.21
C PRO A 194 3.11 -17.48 -11.84
N LEU A 195 3.71 -17.10 -10.72
CA LEU A 195 3.92 -15.71 -10.37
C LEU A 195 4.86 -15.07 -11.37
N THR A 196 4.52 -13.84 -11.79
CA THR A 196 5.27 -13.08 -12.78
C THR A 196 5.95 -11.88 -12.11
N ILE A 197 7.25 -11.70 -12.35
CA ILE A 197 8.02 -10.55 -11.89
C ILE A 197 8.55 -9.83 -13.12
N ASN A 198 8.22 -8.55 -13.29
CA ASN A 198 8.61 -7.73 -14.45
C ASN A 198 8.26 -8.36 -15.82
N GLY A 199 7.17 -9.12 -15.89
CA GLY A 199 6.74 -9.82 -17.11
C GLY A 199 7.37 -11.21 -17.33
N GLU A 200 8.30 -11.63 -16.47
CA GLU A 200 8.92 -12.96 -16.52
C GLU A 200 8.31 -13.91 -15.47
N SER A 201 8.01 -15.14 -15.88
CA SER A 201 7.49 -16.20 -15.00
C SER A 201 8.45 -17.36 -14.79
N THR A 202 9.57 -17.36 -15.52
CA THR A 202 10.62 -18.39 -15.46
C THR A 202 11.92 -17.72 -15.08
N PHE A 203 12.53 -18.18 -14.00
CA PHE A 203 13.72 -17.59 -13.41
C PHE A 203 14.88 -18.57 -13.50
N THR A 204 16.01 -18.11 -14.02
CA THR A 204 17.18 -18.97 -14.26
C THR A 204 18.26 -18.71 -13.22
N THR A 205 18.87 -19.77 -12.68
CA THR A 205 20.00 -19.63 -11.76
C THR A 205 21.19 -18.97 -12.44
N GLY A 206 21.72 -17.92 -11.81
CA GLY A 206 22.88 -17.18 -12.29
C GLY A 206 24.21 -17.85 -11.94
N GLU A 207 25.29 -17.06 -12.00
CA GLU A 207 26.60 -17.46 -11.48
C GLU A 207 26.49 -17.85 -10.00
N GLY A 208 27.22 -18.90 -9.59
CA GLY A 208 27.09 -19.46 -8.24
C GLY A 208 25.76 -20.18 -7.99
N GLY A 209 24.97 -20.43 -9.03
CA GLY A 209 23.77 -21.26 -8.99
C GLY A 209 22.61 -20.67 -8.21
N THR A 210 22.50 -19.35 -8.10
CA THR A 210 21.48 -18.70 -7.27
C THR A 210 20.40 -17.94 -8.05
N ILE A 211 19.21 -17.84 -7.43
CA ILE A 211 18.14 -16.91 -7.78
C ILE A 211 17.71 -16.22 -6.47
N ASN A 212 17.53 -14.90 -6.49
CA ASN A 212 17.05 -14.15 -5.34
C ASN A 212 15.71 -13.46 -5.66
N PHE A 213 14.70 -13.77 -4.87
CA PHE A 213 13.41 -13.09 -4.84
C PHE A 213 13.37 -12.15 -3.65
N LYS A 214 13.40 -10.84 -3.91
CA LYS A 214 13.53 -9.83 -2.85
C LYS A 214 12.31 -9.66 -1.95
N ALA A 215 11.14 -10.06 -2.43
CA ALA A 215 9.89 -9.96 -1.68
C ALA A 215 8.84 -10.94 -2.24
N LEU A 216 8.25 -11.69 -1.33
CA LEU A 216 7.07 -12.53 -1.51
C LEU A 216 6.09 -12.20 -0.38
N PHE A 217 4.83 -11.98 -0.71
CA PHE A 217 3.80 -11.65 0.25
C PHE A 217 3.52 -12.84 1.17
N VAL A 218 3.35 -12.56 2.46
CA VAL A 218 3.08 -13.58 3.49
C VAL A 218 1.66 -13.42 4.04
N SER A 219 1.34 -12.24 4.56
CA SER A 219 0.04 -11.94 5.17
C SER A 219 -0.14 -10.44 5.38
N ASP A 220 -1.28 -10.01 5.90
CA ASP A 220 -1.48 -8.65 6.39
C ASP A 220 -2.28 -8.64 7.70
N SER A 221 -2.25 -7.52 8.43
CA SER A 221 -2.87 -7.39 9.75
C SER A 221 -4.38 -7.18 9.75
N VAL A 222 -5.05 -7.17 8.60
CA VAL A 222 -6.49 -6.88 8.51
C VAL A 222 -7.28 -8.17 8.41
N GLN A 223 -8.16 -8.42 9.37
CA GLN A 223 -9.02 -9.59 9.33
C GLN A 223 -10.26 -9.32 8.47
N ASP A 224 -10.32 -9.91 7.28
CA ASP A 224 -11.49 -9.87 6.40
C ASP A 224 -11.57 -11.17 5.58
N THR A 225 -12.78 -11.71 5.43
CA THR A 225 -13.09 -12.98 4.74
C THR A 225 -12.60 -13.03 3.28
N GLY A 226 -12.33 -11.87 2.68
CA GLY A 226 -11.84 -11.75 1.31
C GLY A 226 -10.33 -11.73 1.15
N ARG A 227 -9.53 -11.80 2.22
CA ARG A 227 -8.07 -11.64 2.14
C ARG A 227 -7.31 -12.96 2.10
N ASP A 228 -6.15 -12.93 1.47
CA ASP A 228 -5.17 -14.01 1.58
C ASP A 228 -4.29 -13.76 2.82
N ASN A 229 -4.81 -14.05 4.01
CA ASN A 229 -4.05 -13.97 5.26
C ASN A 229 -4.60 -14.94 6.33
N ARG A 230 -3.80 -15.18 7.37
CA ARG A 230 -4.16 -15.87 8.61
C ARG A 230 -3.55 -15.14 9.80
#